data_AF-A0A0C2G712-F1
#
_entry.id   AF-A0A0C2G712-F1
#
_cell.length_a   1.000
_cell.length_b   1.000
_cell.length_c   1.000
_cell.angle_alpha   90.00
_cell.angle_beta   90.00
_cell.angle_gamma   90.00
#
_symmetry.space_group_name_H-M   'P 1'
#
loop_
_entity.id
_entity.type
_entity.pdbx_description
1 polymer ?
#
loop_
_entity_poly.entity_id
_entity_poly.type
_entity_poly.pdbx_seq_one_letter_code
_entity_poly.pdbx_strand_id
1 'polypeptide(L)' 'MVVANEFVDVVVRKVDTRNGVRLEIWSPRHNTCVRFDAVALDCLSYQEPEFITSLLARKPGP' A
#
# COMPACT_ATOMS: atom_id res chain seq x y z
N MET A 1 0.63 -12.59 3.02
CA MET A 1 2.08 -12.52 3.28
C MET A 1 2.34 -11.39 4.24
N VAL A 2 3.20 -11.58 5.24
CA VAL A 2 3.65 -10.49 6.11
C VAL A 2 4.92 -9.91 5.49
N VAL A 3 5.00 -8.58 5.45
CA VAL A 3 6.20 -7.83 5.06
C VAL A 3 6.52 -6.90 6.22
N ALA A 4 7.75 -6.95 6.72
CA ALA A 4 8.15 -6.18 7.89
C ALA A 4 9.58 -5.63 7.75
N ASN A 5 9.83 -4.48 8.35
CA ASN A 5 11.14 -3.88 8.56
C ASN A 5 11.23 -3.30 9.98
N GLU A 6 12.29 -2.56 10.28
CA GLU A 6 12.54 -1.95 11.59
C GLU A 6 11.52 -0.84 11.96
N PHE A 7 10.74 -0.35 11.00
CA PHE A 7 9.79 0.74 11.20
C PHE A 7 8.33 0.29 11.14
N VAL A 8 8.01 -0.78 10.41
CA VAL A 8 6.63 -1.21 10.19
C VAL A 8 6.49 -2.71 9.93
N ASP A 9 5.38 -3.26 10.38
CA ASP A 9 4.86 -4.57 9.99
C ASP A 9 3.52 -4.41 9.25
N VAL A 10 3.41 -5.01 8.07
CA VAL A 10 2.18 -5.01 7.26
C VAL A 10 1.80 -6.40 6.79
N VAL A 11 0.50 -6.64 6.69
CA VAL A 11 -0.08 -7.83 6.08
C VAL A 11 -0.53 -7.47 4.67
N VAL A 12 0.04 -8.16 3.69
CA VAL A 12 -0.32 -8.03 2.27
C VAL A 12 -1.14 -9.25 1.85
N ARG A 13 -2.36 -9.01 1.35
CA ARG A 13 -3.25 -10.10 0.91
C ARG A 13 -4.16 -9.67 -0.23
N LYS A 14 -4.58 -10.65 -1.03
CA LYS A 14 -5.71 -10.46 -1.95
C LYS A 14 -7.01 -10.52 -1.15
N VAL A 15 -7.95 -9.65 -1.48
CA VAL A 15 -9.31 -9.68 -0.93
C VAL A 15 -10.32 -9.60 -2.04
N ASP A 16 -11.28 -10.53 -2.04
CA ASP A 16 -12.41 -10.51 -2.95
C ASP A 16 -13.43 -9.48 -2.48
N THR A 17 -13.93 -8.69 -3.43
CA THR A 17 -15.00 -7.73 -3.21
C THR A 17 -16.06 -7.91 -4.28
N ARG A 18 -17.24 -7.31 -4.08
CA ARG A 18 -18.29 -7.27 -5.11
C ARG A 18 -17.84 -6.61 -6.43
N ASN A 19 -16.77 -5.80 -6.41
CA ASN A 19 -16.26 -5.05 -7.54
C ASN A 19 -14.90 -5.59 -8.04
N GLY A 20 -14.65 -6.89 -7.81
CA GLY A 20 -13.41 -7.57 -8.16
C GLY A 20 -12.39 -7.61 -7.03
N VAL A 21 -11.23 -8.20 -7.33
CA VAL A 21 -10.14 -8.40 -6.37
C VAL A 21 -9.46 -7.08 -6.03
N ARG A 22 -8.99 -6.96 -4.79
CA ARG A 22 -8.10 -5.88 -4.34
C ARG A 22 -6.84 -6.47 -3.72
N LEU A 23 -5.72 -5.77 -3.86
CA LEU A 23 -4.56 -5.97 -2.99
C LEU A 23 -4.77 -5.10 -1.74
N GLU A 24 -4.90 -5.75 -0.60
CA GLU A 24 -4.95 -5.09 0.70
C GLU A 24 -3.56 -5.04 1.32
N ILE A 25 -3.18 -3.87 1.81
CA ILE A 25 -2.03 -3.65 2.68
C ILE A 25 -2.56 -3.09 4.00
N TRP A 26 -2.48 -3.89 5.05
CA TRP A 26 -2.98 -3.55 6.39
C TRP A 26 -1.82 -3.49 7.38
N SER A 27 -1.72 -2.41 8.15
CA SER A 27 -0.82 -2.31 9.29
C SER A 27 -1.59 -2.61 10.58
N PRO A 28 -1.34 -3.75 11.25
CA PRO A 28 -2.02 -4.08 12.50
C PRO A 28 -1.69 -3.08 13.61
N ARG A 29 -0.41 -2.70 13.72
CA ARG A 29 0.10 -1.80 14.75
C ARG A 29 -0.55 -0.42 14.72
N HIS A 30 -0.75 0.14 13.53
CA HIS A 30 -1.34 1.46 13.35
C HIS A 30 -2.85 1.42 13.06
N ASN A 31 -3.41 0.22 12.91
CA ASN A 31 -4.79 -0.02 12.47
C ASN A 31 -5.17 0.78 11.20
N THR A 32 -4.22 0.93 10.28
CA THR A 32 -4.42 1.60 8.99
C THR A 32 -4.45 0.56 7.87
N CYS A 33 -5.23 0.84 6.83
CA CYS A 33 -5.43 -0.08 5.72
C CYS A 33 -5.59 0.70 4.42
N VAL A 34 -4.96 0.21 3.36
CA VAL A 34 -5.17 0.67 1.99
C VAL A 34 -5.48 -0.52 1.09
N ARG A 35 -6.35 -0.30 0.09
CA ARG A 35 -6.72 -1.31 -0.90
C ARG A 35 -6.55 -0.74 -2.29
N PHE A 36 -5.81 -1.46 -3.13
CA PHE A 36 -5.59 -1.09 -4.52
C PHE A 36 -6.32 -2.06 -5.45
N ASP A 37 -6.98 -1.51 -6.46
CA ASP A 37 -7.48 -2.30 -7.58
C ASP A 37 -6.39 -2.53 -8.63
N ALA A 38 -6.73 -3.29 -9.67
CA ALA A 38 -5.79 -3.63 -10.72
C ALA A 38 -5.24 -2.39 -11.46
N VAL A 39 -6.08 -1.37 -11.67
CA VAL A 39 -5.68 -0.16 -12.41
C VAL A 39 -4.71 0.66 -11.58
N ALA A 40 -5.01 0.86 -10.30
CA ALA A 40 -4.11 1.58 -9.39
C ALA A 40 -2.76 0.85 -9.23
N LEU A 41 -2.76 -0.49 -9.16
CA LEU A 41 -1.52 -1.27 -9.10
C LEU A 41 -0.70 -1.16 -10.39
N ASP A 42 -1.36 -1.21 -11.55
CA ASP A 42 -0.70 -1.02 -12.84
C ASP A 42 0.00 0.35 -12.89
N CYS A 43 -0.71 1.42 -12.53
CA CYS A 43 -0.12 2.75 -12.44
C CYS A 43 1.08 2.81 -11.48
N LEU A 44 0.99 2.18 -10.30
CA LEU A 44 2.09 2.14 -9.32
C LEU A 44 3.29 1.31 -9.81
N SER A 45 3.06 0.28 -10.62
CA SER A 45 4.11 -0.63 -11.08
C SER A 45 5.11 0.00 -12.05
N TYR A 46 4.71 1.08 -12.74
CA TYR A 46 5.59 1.84 -13.63
C TYR A 46 6.30 3.01 -12.94
N GLN A 47 6.09 3.23 -11.64
CA GLN A 47 6.72 4.34 -10.94
C GLN A 47 8.13 3.97 -10.50
N GLU A 48 9.07 4.88 -10.72
CA GLU A 48 10.43 4.76 -10.19
C GLU A 48 10.40 4.84 -8.64
N PRO A 49 11.24 4.06 -7.93
CA PRO A 49 11.33 4.10 -6.47
C PRO A 49 11.57 5.51 -5.90
N GLU A 50 12.31 6.35 -6.63
CA GLU A 50 12.61 7.74 -6.27
C GLU A 50 11.34 8.59 -6.24
N PHE A 51 10.40 8.35 -7.17
CA PHE A 51 9.12 9.04 -7.17
C PHE A 51 8.32 8.70 -5.91
N ILE A 52 8.21 7.42 -5.56
CA ILE A 52 7.50 6.98 -4.35
C ILE A 52 8.16 7.56 -3.09
N THR A 53 9.48 7.57 -3.03
CA THR A 53 10.24 8.18 -1.92
C THR A 53 9.91 9.68 -1.78
N SER A 54 9.78 10.40 -2.91
CA SER A 54 9.43 11.82 -2.89
C SER A 54 8.02 12.10 -2.33
N LEU A 55 7.06 11.19 -2.57
CA LEU A 55 5.71 11.30 -2.01
C LEU A 55 5.70 11.17 -0.49
N LEU A 56 6.57 10.31 0.06
CA LEU A 56 6.73 10.13 1.50
C LEU A 56 7.50 11.28 2.17
N ALA A 57 8.40 11.94 1.44
CA ALA A 57 9.16 13.09 1.92
C ALA A 57 8.29 14.33 2.13
N ARG A 58 7.15 14.44 1.42
CA ARG A 58 6.14 15.46 1.72
C ARG A 58 5.46 15.09 3.03
N LYS A 59 5.73 15.86 4.09
CA LYS A 59 4.90 15.85 5.31
C LYS A 59 3.41 15.93 4.89
N PRO A 60 2.52 15.13 5.47
CA PRO A 60 1.09 15.43 5.40
C PRO A 60 0.91 16.90 5.83
N GLY A 61 0.06 17.64 5.11
CA GLY A 61 -0.37 18.96 5.55
C GLY A 61 -0.92 18.91 6.99
N PRO A 62 -1.03 20.06 7.66
CA PRO A 62 -1.37 20.15 9.09
C PRO A 62 -2.61 19.35 9.48
#